data_AF-A0A2D3VL71-F1
#
_entry.id   AF-A0A2D3VL71-F1
#
_cell.length_a   1.000
_cell.length_b   1.000
_cell.length_c   1.000
_cell.angle_alpha   90.00
_cell.angle_beta   90.00
_cell.angle_gamma   90.00
#
_symmetry.space_group_name_H-M   'P 1'
#
loop_
_entity.id
_entity.type
_entity.pdbx_description
1 polymer ?
#
loop_
_entity_poly.entity_id
_entity_poly.type
_entity_poly.pdbx_seq_one_letter_code
_entity_poly.pdbx_strand_id
1 'polypeptide(L)'
;MTFLASAQDVRIEDDHVLKGQLQNVEGEWEDAEIDLDQFIANDNGRLAWDGENFSGSAEEVSFSIEGDGDVPVLRAVLHSEDGAQQSDLNLAERLENHNGSFVFV
;
A
#
# COMPACT_ATOMS: atom_id res chain seq x y z
N MET A 1 -7.02 0.98 14.12
CA MET A 1 -5.84 1.87 14.26
C MET A 1 -5.02 1.65 13.00
N THR A 2 -4.49 2.68 12.37
CA THR A 2 -3.73 2.50 11.12
C THR A 2 -2.37 1.88 11.45
N PHE A 3 -1.78 1.12 10.52
CA PHE A 3 -0.42 0.59 10.71
C PHE A 3 0.62 1.71 10.93
N LEU A 4 0.39 2.87 10.31
CA LEU A 4 1.24 4.06 10.36
C LEU A 4 1.54 4.56 11.77
N ALA A 5 0.62 4.43 12.72
CA ALA A 5 0.84 4.84 14.11
C ALA A 5 2.02 4.09 14.77
N SER A 6 2.39 2.95 14.20
CA SER A 6 3.45 2.05 14.67
C SER A 6 4.38 1.63 13.52
N ALA A 7 4.50 2.47 12.49
CA ALA A 7 5.36 2.21 11.33
C ALA A 7 6.34 3.34 11.08
N GLN A 8 7.53 3.02 10.57
CA GLN A 8 8.53 3.99 10.14
C GLN A 8 9.25 3.50 8.87
N ASP A 9 9.87 4.43 8.15
CA ASP A 9 10.61 4.16 6.90
C ASP A 9 9.80 3.41 5.83
N VAL A 10 8.48 3.64 5.81
CA VAL A 10 7.55 3.01 4.87
C VAL A 10 7.75 3.55 3.46
N ARG A 11 7.95 2.65 2.50
CA ARG A 11 8.18 2.95 1.09
C ARG A 11 7.68 1.83 0.19
N ILE A 12 7.47 2.15 -1.08
CA ILE A 12 7.19 1.15 -2.11
C ILE A 12 8.51 0.75 -2.78
N GLU A 13 8.73 -0.54 -2.97
CA GLU A 13 9.82 -1.13 -3.74
C GLU A 13 9.23 -1.99 -4.87
N ASP A 14 9.94 -2.06 -6.00
CA ASP A 14 9.53 -2.81 -7.20
C ASP A 14 8.12 -2.46 -7.73
N ASP A 15 7.58 -1.28 -7.40
CA ASP A 15 6.24 -0.78 -7.76
C ASP A 15 5.05 -1.54 -7.15
N HIS A 16 5.29 -2.56 -6.31
CA HIS A 16 4.21 -3.37 -5.70
C HIS A 16 4.50 -3.86 -4.28
N VAL A 17 5.75 -3.82 -3.82
CA VAL A 17 6.12 -4.30 -2.48
C VAL A 17 6.17 -3.14 -1.50
N LEU A 18 5.24 -3.12 -0.54
CA LEU A 18 5.30 -2.15 0.56
C LEU A 18 6.29 -2.66 1.60
N LYS A 19 7.34 -1.89 1.87
CA LYS A 19 8.33 -2.19 2.91
C LYS A 19 8.38 -1.10 3.95
N GLY A 20 8.65 -1.48 5.19
CA GLY A 20 8.85 -0.55 6.29
C GLY A 20 9.23 -1.28 7.56
N GLN A 21 9.42 -0.54 8.64
CA GLN A 21 9.64 -1.12 9.96
C GLN A 21 8.38 -0.95 10.79
N LEU A 22 7.93 -2.05 11.41
CA LEU A 22 6.72 -2.09 12.22
C LEU A 22 7.06 -2.44 13.66
N GLN A 23 6.43 -1.74 14.60
CA GLN A 23 6.64 -2.02 16.01
C GLN A 23 5.88 -3.28 16.44
N ASN A 24 6.55 -4.22 17.12
CA ASN A 24 5.95 -5.42 17.70
C ASN A 24 5.32 -5.13 19.08
N VAL A 25 4.67 -6.12 19.71
CA VAL A 25 4.03 -5.92 21.03
C VAL A 25 5.03 -5.68 22.17
N GLU A 26 6.30 -6.02 21.97
CA GLU A 26 7.39 -5.79 22.93
C GLU A 26 8.02 -4.40 22.75
N GLY A 27 7.62 -3.65 21.72
CA GLY A 27 8.11 -2.31 21.42
C GLY A 27 9.34 -2.28 20.51
N GLU A 28 9.77 -3.42 19.99
CA GLU A 28 10.90 -3.56 19.06
C GLU A 28 10.46 -3.33 17.62
N TRP A 29 11.37 -2.87 16.77
CA TRP A 29 11.11 -2.58 15.36
C TRP A 29 11.52 -3.77 14.49
N GLU A 30 10.56 -4.34 13.79
CA GLU A 30 10.75 -5.48 12.89
C GLU A 30 10.67 -4.98 11.44
N ASP A 31 11.59 -5.42 10.59
CA ASP A 31 11.49 -5.20 9.15
C ASP A 31 10.33 -6.01 8.59
N ALA A 32 9.38 -5.33 7.97
CA ALA A 32 8.16 -5.92 7.41
C ALA A 32 8.03 -5.54 5.94
N GLU A 33 7.53 -6.49 5.16
CA GLU A 33 7.18 -6.28 3.76
C GLU A 33 5.88 -7.01 3.43
N ILE A 34 5.12 -6.45 2.50
CA ILE A 34 3.91 -7.06 1.97
C ILE A 34 3.80 -6.78 0.47
N ASP A 35 3.48 -7.82 -0.27
CA ASP A 35 3.22 -7.76 -1.70
C ASP A 35 1.78 -7.27 -1.93
N LEU A 36 1.64 -6.05 -2.44
CA LEU A 36 0.34 -5.46 -2.73
C LEU A 36 -0.33 -6.05 -3.96
N ASP A 37 0.42 -6.68 -4.88
CA ASP A 37 -0.17 -7.38 -6.03
C ASP A 37 -0.98 -8.61 -5.60
N GLN A 38 -0.86 -9.07 -4.36
CA GLN A 38 -1.71 -10.15 -3.84
C GLN A 38 -3.11 -9.67 -3.43
N PHE A 39 -3.32 -8.36 -3.31
CA PHE A 39 -4.54 -7.79 -2.73
C PHE A 39 -5.17 -6.65 -3.55
N ILE A 40 -4.39 -6.03 -4.44
CA ILE A 40 -4.81 -4.89 -5.25
C ILE A 40 -4.83 -5.28 -6.73
N ALA A 41 -5.94 -4.98 -7.40
CA ALA A 41 -6.07 -5.04 -8.85
C ALA A 41 -6.22 -3.65 -9.48
N ASN A 42 -6.01 -3.62 -10.79
CA ASN A 42 -6.49 -2.56 -11.65
C ASN A 42 -7.92 -2.87 -12.14
N ASP A 43 -8.92 -2.22 -11.57
CA ASP A 43 -10.32 -2.25 -12.03
C ASP A 43 -10.61 -1.07 -12.96
N ASN A 44 -10.44 -1.30 -14.27
CA ASN A 44 -10.69 -0.31 -15.33
C ASN A 44 -10.04 1.07 -15.07
N GLY A 45 -8.73 1.05 -14.77
CA GLY A 45 -7.92 2.21 -14.47
C GLY A 45 -8.01 2.67 -13.00
N ARG A 46 -8.56 1.88 -12.09
CA ARG A 46 -8.70 2.24 -10.67
C ARG A 46 -8.10 1.17 -9.78
N LEU A 47 -7.40 1.58 -8.73
CA LEU A 47 -6.93 0.67 -7.71
C LEU A 47 -8.14 0.13 -6.94
N ALA A 48 -8.26 -1.19 -6.88
CA ALA A 48 -9.35 -1.86 -6.17
C ALA A 48 -8.79 -2.97 -5.27
N TRP A 49 -9.29 -3.02 -4.04
CA TRP A 49 -9.07 -4.14 -3.14
C TRP A 49 -9.74 -5.43 -3.65
N ASP A 50 -9.33 -6.56 -3.07
CA ASP A 50 -9.88 -7.89 -3.36
C ASP A 50 -9.60 -8.36 -4.80
N GLY A 51 -8.48 -7.91 -5.37
CA GLY A 51 -7.97 -8.34 -6.67
C GLY A 51 -6.46 -8.62 -6.62
N GLU A 52 -5.86 -8.83 -7.79
CA GLU A 52 -4.44 -9.13 -7.90
C GLU A 52 -3.77 -8.42 -9.09
N ASN A 53 -2.45 -8.26 -8.99
CA ASN A 53 -1.56 -7.85 -10.07
C ASN A 53 -1.88 -6.47 -10.68
N PHE A 54 -2.11 -5.45 -9.86
CA PHE A 54 -2.28 -4.08 -10.34
C PHE A 54 -1.00 -3.56 -11.03
N SER A 55 0.17 -3.92 -10.50
CA SER A 55 1.46 -3.38 -10.93
C SER A 55 1.76 -3.68 -12.40
N GLY A 56 1.29 -4.82 -12.91
CA GLY A 56 1.46 -5.22 -14.31
C GLY A 56 0.79 -4.28 -15.32
N SER A 57 -0.06 -3.35 -14.86
CA SER A 57 -0.72 -2.33 -15.67
C SER A 57 -0.61 -0.92 -15.06
N ALA A 58 0.28 -0.77 -14.08
CA ALA A 58 0.52 0.48 -13.37
C ALA A 58 1.83 1.13 -13.80
N GLU A 59 1.85 2.46 -13.76
CA GLU A 59 3.01 3.31 -13.99
C GLU A 59 3.08 4.36 -12.87
N GLU A 60 4.28 4.92 -12.65
CA GLU A 60 4.51 5.98 -11.64
C GLU A 60 3.97 5.62 -10.25
N VAL A 61 4.16 4.37 -9.82
CA VAL A 61 3.69 3.92 -8.51
C VAL A 61 4.48 4.64 -7.42
N SER A 62 3.76 5.28 -6.52
CA SER A 62 4.33 6.05 -5.42
C SER A 62 3.52 5.88 -4.15
N PHE A 63 4.22 5.89 -3.04
CA PHE A 63 3.63 5.88 -1.71
C PHE A 63 3.85 7.25 -1.06
N SER A 64 2.82 7.79 -0.43
CA SER A 64 2.92 9.07 0.29
C SER A 64 1.98 9.08 1.50
N ILE A 65 2.39 9.79 2.53
CA ILE A 65 1.55 10.05 3.70
C ILE A 65 0.90 11.41 3.48
N GLU A 66 -0.43 11.42 3.34
CA GLU A 66 -1.19 12.61 2.97
C GLU A 66 -2.18 13.04 4.06
N GLY A 67 -2.49 14.34 4.10
CA GLY A 67 -3.45 14.95 5.01
C GLY A 67 -2.96 15.13 6.45
N ASP A 68 -3.77 15.81 7.27
CA ASP A 68 -3.48 16.07 8.69
C ASP A 68 -3.58 14.82 9.58
N GLY A 69 -4.01 13.68 9.01
CA GLY A 69 -4.30 12.44 9.73
C GLY A 69 -3.34 11.28 9.43
N ASP A 70 -2.19 11.57 8.82
CA ASP A 70 -1.20 10.56 8.42
C ASP A 70 -1.83 9.41 7.63
N VAL A 71 -2.46 9.72 6.49
CA VAL A 71 -3.14 8.72 5.65
C VAL A 71 -2.13 8.10 4.69
N PRO A 72 -1.88 6.76 4.73
CA PRO A 72 -0.96 6.10 3.82
C PRO A 72 -1.63 5.89 2.47
N VAL A 73 -1.30 6.72 1.49
CA VAL A 73 -1.89 6.69 0.15
C VAL A 73 -0.91 6.05 -0.83
N LEU A 74 -1.36 4.99 -1.50
CA LEU A 74 -0.74 4.45 -2.69
C LEU A 74 -1.31 5.17 -3.90
N ARG A 75 -0.45 5.69 -4.78
CA ARG A 75 -0.84 6.39 -6.01
C ARG A 75 -0.16 5.72 -7.19
N ALA A 76 -0.92 5.51 -8.25
CA ALA A 76 -0.43 4.92 -9.49
C ALA A 76 -1.20 5.46 -10.70
N VAL A 77 -0.56 5.47 -11.85
CA VAL A 77 -1.22 5.68 -13.14
C VAL A 77 -1.58 4.32 -13.71
N LEU A 78 -2.88 4.04 -13.87
CA LEU A 78 -3.38 2.74 -14.32
C LEU A 78 -3.94 2.83 -15.74
N HIS A 79 -3.60 1.86 -16.58
CA HIS A 79 -4.15 1.76 -17.94
C HIS A 79 -5.57 1.16 -17.94
N SER A 80 -6.44 1.73 -18.76
CA SER A 80 -7.81 1.28 -19.01
C SER A 80 -8.13 1.31 -20.50
N GLU A 81 -9.31 0.84 -20.91
CA GLU A 81 -9.75 0.92 -22.32
C GLU A 81 -9.85 2.37 -22.83
N ASP A 82 -10.11 3.32 -21.94
CA ASP A 82 -10.21 4.75 -22.24
C ASP A 82 -8.86 5.49 -22.14
N GLY A 83 -7.79 4.79 -21.76
CA GLY A 83 -6.44 5.33 -21.58
C GLY A 83 -5.91 5.22 -20.16
N ALA A 84 -4.77 5.85 -19.90
CA ALA A 84 -4.13 5.88 -18.59
C ALA A 84 -4.75 6.97 -17.69
N GLN A 85 -5.07 6.62 -16.45
CA GLN A 85 -5.61 7.56 -15.47
C GLN A 85 -4.95 7.38 -14.10
N GLN A 86 -4.81 8.47 -13.36
CA GLN A 86 -4.28 8.44 -12.00
C GLN A 86 -5.33 7.90 -11.04
N SER A 87 -4.93 6.96 -10.20
CA SER A 87 -5.72 6.40 -9.11
C SER A 87 -4.94 6.50 -7.80
N ASP A 88 -5.68 6.65 -6.70
CA ASP A 88 -5.15 6.54 -5.35
C ASP A 88 -5.94 5.53 -4.53
N LEU A 89 -5.28 4.90 -3.56
CA LEU A 89 -5.86 3.94 -2.63
C LEU A 89 -5.28 4.16 -1.24
N ASN A 90 -6.15 4.23 -0.24
CA ASN A 90 -5.73 4.36 1.15
C ASN A 90 -5.40 2.98 1.72
N LEU A 91 -4.12 2.71 1.95
CA LEU A 91 -3.65 1.42 2.47
C LEU A 91 -4.13 1.15 3.89
N ALA A 92 -4.43 2.18 4.69
CA ALA A 92 -4.93 2.00 6.06
C ALA A 92 -6.37 1.47 6.11
N GLU A 93 -7.06 1.34 4.98
CA GLU A 93 -8.38 0.73 4.92
C GLU A 93 -8.33 -0.78 5.15
N ARG A 94 -7.24 -1.43 4.72
CA ARG A 94 -7.12 -2.89 4.70
C ARG A 94 -5.80 -3.42 5.23
N LEU A 95 -4.79 -2.57 5.45
CA LEU A 95 -3.53 -2.99 6.06
C LEU A 95 -3.47 -2.57 7.53
N GLU A 96 -3.08 -3.52 8.36
CA GLU A 96 -2.80 -3.32 9.78
C GLU A 96 -1.39 -3.82 10.13
N ASN A 97 -0.84 -3.29 11.23
CA ASN A 97 0.35 -3.85 11.87
C ASN A 97 -0.11 -4.87 12.92
N HIS A 98 0.24 -6.14 12.72
CA HIS A 98 0.03 -7.19 13.70
C HIS A 98 1.38 -7.72 14.18
N ASN A 99 1.81 -7.26 15.35
CA ASN A 99 3.03 -7.71 16.02
C ASN A 99 4.31 -7.60 15.15
N GLY A 100 4.51 -6.46 14.49
CA GLY A 100 5.69 -6.22 13.65
C GLY A 100 5.56 -6.79 12.24
N SER A 101 4.34 -7.07 11.76
CA SER A 101 4.09 -7.63 10.43
C SER A 101 2.87 -6.97 9.79
N PHE A 102 2.96 -6.68 8.50
CA PHE A 102 1.82 -6.22 7.71
C PHE A 102 0.80 -7.34 7.56
N VAL A 103 -0.47 -7.06 7.87
CA VAL A 103 -1.57 -7.99 7.72
C VAL A 103 -2.71 -7.32 6.96
N PHE A 104 -3.24 -8.03 5.95
CA PHE A 104 -4.45 -7.65 5.24
C PHE A 104 -5.71 -8.09 6.02
N VAL A 105 -6.70 -7.20 6.18
CA VAL A 105 -7.92 -7.41 7.00
C VAL A 105 -9.25 -7.30 6.26
#